data_AF-A0A943D0A0-F1
#
_entry.id   AF-A0A943D0A0-F1
#
_cell.length_a   1.000
_cell.length_b   1.000
_cell.length_c   1.000
_cell.angle_alpha   90.00
_cell.angle_beta   90.00
_cell.angle_gamma   90.00
#
_symmetry.space_group_name_H-M   'P 1'
#
loop_
_entity.id
_entity.type
_entity.pdbx_description
1 polymer ?
#
loop_
_entity_poly.entity_id
_entity_poly.type
_entity_poly.pdbx_seq_one_letter_code
_entity_poly.pdbx_strand_id
1 'polypeptide(L)'
;MKKIIICLLFSIIFMISCAGNNIESTNKVVDNKSSEVSEKNLNNDLKDNSINKNLSDTSQEKETEEISGNESEVENSTSGEIMKNEDISEKVKNYIINGQSNKSEAEKIKWSKTFLNEVDIKSLYDQYISTGGNANDLEKFASYMTLNAPIVNNWEELFKKDLYDIYGEKVVRLKHLENDLYEAYIKKDGAEVPYVVVSARTGYFHG
;
A
#
# COMPACT_ATOMS: atom_id res chain seq x y z
N MET A 1 -22.73 -43.05 -31.49
CA MET A 1 -23.39 -43.33 -30.19
C MET A 1 -22.57 -44.33 -29.39
N LYS A 2 -22.19 -44.00 -28.16
CA LYS A 2 -21.85 -44.96 -27.08
C LYS A 2 -22.10 -44.23 -25.75
N LYS A 3 -23.06 -44.70 -24.96
CA LYS A 3 -23.38 -44.12 -23.65
C LYS A 3 -22.54 -44.83 -22.59
N ILE A 4 -21.73 -44.10 -21.84
CA ILE A 4 -21.08 -44.61 -20.63
C ILE A 4 -21.96 -44.19 -19.45
N ILE A 5 -22.26 -45.14 -18.58
CA ILE A 5 -23.24 -44.98 -17.50
C ILE A 5 -22.53 -44.90 -16.15
N ILE A 6 -22.77 -43.77 -15.47
CA ILE A 6 -22.93 -43.56 -14.02
C ILE A 6 -22.32 -44.64 -13.10
N CYS A 7 -21.40 -44.20 -12.23
CA CYS A 7 -21.32 -44.64 -10.83
C CYS A 7 -20.96 -43.43 -9.96
N LEU A 8 -21.97 -42.77 -9.38
CA LEU A 8 -21.82 -41.54 -8.60
C LEU A 8 -21.83 -41.89 -7.10
N LEU A 9 -20.65 -42.02 -6.49
CA LEU A 9 -20.49 -42.42 -5.08
C LEU A 9 -20.66 -41.22 -4.13
N PHE A 10 -21.89 -41.00 -3.65
CA PHE A 10 -22.16 -40.09 -2.54
C PHE A 10 -21.71 -40.70 -1.19
N SER A 11 -20.47 -40.41 -0.78
CA SER A 11 -19.99 -40.67 0.59
C SER A 11 -20.31 -39.48 1.50
N ILE A 12 -21.53 -39.42 2.03
CA ILE A 12 -21.92 -38.42 3.03
C ILE A 12 -21.41 -38.89 4.40
N ILE A 13 -20.35 -38.24 4.91
CA ILE A 13 -19.91 -38.40 6.30
C ILE A 13 -20.50 -37.24 7.11
N PHE A 14 -21.50 -37.56 7.95
CA PHE A 14 -21.97 -36.69 9.01
C PHE A 14 -21.15 -36.90 10.30
N MET A 15 -21.41 -36.08 11.31
CA MET A 15 -20.66 -35.95 12.58
C MET A 15 -19.35 -35.15 12.43
N ILE A 16 -18.91 -34.35 13.40
CA ILE A 16 -19.38 -34.15 14.79
C ILE A 16 -19.81 -32.70 15.02
N SER A 17 -20.89 -32.50 15.79
CA SER A 17 -21.22 -31.19 16.36
C SER A 17 -20.45 -30.97 17.66
N CYS A 18 -19.73 -29.86 17.77
CA CYS A 18 -19.31 -29.32 19.06
C CYS A 18 -20.24 -28.19 19.46
N ALA A 19 -21.00 -28.38 20.54
CA ALA A 19 -21.33 -27.26 21.41
C ALA A 19 -20.00 -26.67 21.94
N GLY A 20 -19.85 -25.38 22.19
CA GLY A 20 -20.89 -24.37 22.36
C GLY A 20 -20.78 -23.82 23.77
N ASN A 21 -20.19 -22.62 23.90
CA ASN A 21 -20.08 -21.87 25.14
C ASN A 21 -20.41 -20.41 24.84
N ASN A 22 -21.48 -19.91 25.45
CA ASN A 22 -21.74 -18.48 25.48
C ASN A 22 -20.73 -17.81 26.42
N ILE A 23 -20.19 -16.66 26.00
CA ILE A 23 -19.66 -15.67 26.94
C ILE A 23 -20.52 -14.42 26.75
N GLU A 24 -21.49 -14.25 27.63
CA GLU A 24 -22.34 -13.07 27.66
C GLU A 24 -21.62 -11.89 28.31
N SER A 25 -22.05 -10.68 27.96
CA SER A 25 -21.36 -9.41 28.21
C SER A 25 -21.00 -9.11 29.67
N THR A 26 -19.91 -8.34 29.84
CA THR A 26 -19.98 -7.13 30.68
C THR A 26 -19.37 -5.94 29.95
N ASN A 27 -20.22 -4.98 29.58
CA ASN A 27 -19.74 -3.62 29.26
C ASN A 27 -19.22 -2.96 30.54
N LYS A 28 -18.07 -2.28 30.46
CA LYS A 28 -17.72 -1.20 31.39
C LYS A 28 -17.27 0.03 30.62
N VAL A 29 -18.24 0.87 30.28
CA VAL A 29 -18.01 2.29 30.05
C VAL A 29 -17.41 2.88 31.33
N VAL A 30 -16.32 3.63 31.19
CA VAL A 30 -15.82 4.53 32.24
C VAL A 30 -15.70 5.91 31.62
N ASP A 31 -16.85 6.58 31.52
CA ASP A 31 -16.86 8.03 31.42
C ASP A 31 -16.30 8.60 32.72
N ASN A 32 -15.36 9.54 32.63
CA ASN A 32 -15.26 10.58 33.64
C ASN A 32 -14.88 11.91 32.99
N LYS A 33 -15.45 13.00 33.51
CA LYS A 33 -15.52 14.31 32.85
C LYS A 33 -15.13 15.41 33.83
N SER A 34 -14.61 16.51 33.28
CA SER A 34 -14.53 17.86 33.87
C SER A 34 -13.32 18.21 34.74
N SER A 35 -12.43 19.02 34.15
CA SER A 35 -11.82 20.25 34.71
C SER A 35 -10.87 20.79 33.62
N GLU A 36 -11.30 21.56 32.62
CA GLU A 36 -11.85 22.93 32.64
C GLU A 36 -10.84 24.01 33.14
N VAL A 37 -10.67 25.07 32.32
CA VAL A 37 -9.99 26.36 32.60
C VAL A 37 -8.50 26.27 33.00
N SER A 38 -7.56 26.77 32.18
CA SER A 38 -7.34 28.23 32.12
C SER A 38 -6.75 28.71 30.80
N GLU A 39 -7.44 29.65 30.14
CA GLU A 39 -6.83 30.53 29.15
C GLU A 39 -5.94 31.58 29.83
N LYS A 40 -4.85 31.98 29.16
CA LYS A 40 -4.26 33.32 29.34
C LYS A 40 -3.81 33.88 28.00
N ASN A 41 -4.71 34.65 27.38
CA ASN A 41 -4.30 35.65 26.41
C ASN A 41 -3.49 36.75 27.10
N LEU A 42 -2.39 37.18 26.50
CA LEU A 42 -1.93 38.56 26.62
C LEU A 42 -1.22 38.96 25.33
N ASN A 43 -1.81 39.91 24.60
CA ASN A 43 -1.19 40.55 23.45
C ASN A 43 -0.22 41.64 23.96
N ASN A 44 0.87 41.94 23.24
CA ASN A 44 0.86 43.06 22.28
C ASN A 44 2.21 43.30 21.58
N ASP A 45 2.06 43.92 20.39
CA ASP A 45 2.96 44.87 19.72
C ASP A 45 4.30 44.44 19.09
N LEU A 46 4.55 45.11 17.97
CA LEU A 46 5.72 44.97 17.11
C LEU A 46 6.81 45.98 17.50
N LYS A 47 8.05 45.68 17.11
CA LYS A 47 8.81 46.64 16.32
C LYS A 47 9.93 46.02 15.50
N ASP A 48 10.12 46.55 14.30
CA ASP A 48 11.32 46.32 13.49
C ASP A 48 12.59 46.72 14.23
N ASN A 49 13.68 46.01 13.96
CA ASN A 49 14.90 46.72 13.57
C ASN A 49 15.81 45.85 12.70
N SER A 50 15.98 46.25 11.44
CA SER A 50 17.03 45.75 10.57
C SER A 50 18.39 46.35 10.97
N ILE A 51 19.47 45.57 10.97
CA ILE A 51 20.83 46.09 10.78
C ILE A 51 21.68 45.01 10.08
N ASN A 52 22.38 45.41 9.02
CA ASN A 52 23.34 44.57 8.30
C ASN A 52 24.60 44.34 9.13
N LYS A 53 25.25 43.18 8.92
CA LYS A 53 26.72 43.15 8.90
C LYS A 53 27.24 42.09 7.93
N ASN A 54 27.87 42.55 6.85
CA ASN A 54 28.64 41.69 5.96
C ASN A 54 29.87 41.12 6.68
N LEU A 55 30.32 39.95 6.26
CA LEU A 55 31.75 39.68 6.14
C LEU A 55 32.01 38.96 4.80
N SER A 56 33.18 39.19 4.23
CA SER A 56 33.62 38.65 2.94
C SER A 56 34.21 37.25 3.08
N ASP A 57 34.43 36.55 1.97
CA ASP A 57 35.79 36.44 1.40
C ASP A 57 35.76 35.98 -0.07
N THR A 58 36.90 36.10 -0.75
CA THR A 58 37.02 36.13 -2.23
C THR A 58 38.12 35.20 -2.72
N SER A 59 37.85 34.42 -3.78
CA SER A 59 38.74 33.94 -4.88
C SER A 59 37.92 32.94 -5.74
N GLN A 60 37.89 32.97 -7.09
CA GLN A 60 38.96 32.65 -8.06
C GLN A 60 39.56 31.25 -7.85
N GLU A 61 39.74 30.34 -8.82
CA GLU A 61 39.35 30.19 -10.25
C GLU A 61 39.65 28.68 -10.63
N LYS A 62 39.45 28.07 -11.81
CA LYS A 62 39.19 28.49 -13.21
C LYS A 62 38.71 27.29 -14.10
N GLU A 63 38.17 27.62 -15.28
CA GLU A 63 38.24 26.85 -16.55
C GLU A 63 37.55 25.47 -16.74
N THR A 64 37.56 25.01 -18.00
CA THR A 64 36.66 24.02 -18.60
C THR A 64 37.43 23.13 -19.60
N GLU A 65 37.17 21.82 -19.64
CA GLU A 65 37.49 20.98 -20.82
C GLU A 65 36.60 19.73 -20.86
N GLU A 66 36.26 19.27 -22.06
CA GLU A 66 35.56 18.00 -22.32
C GLU A 66 36.57 16.90 -22.65
N ILE A 67 36.28 15.61 -22.37
CA ILE A 67 36.53 14.52 -23.32
C ILE A 67 35.77 13.23 -22.99
N SER A 68 35.45 12.50 -24.07
CA SER A 68 34.76 11.20 -24.10
C SER A 68 35.52 10.06 -23.40
N GLY A 69 34.79 9.17 -22.72
CA GLY A 69 35.29 7.88 -22.23
C GLY A 69 34.12 6.92 -21.97
N ASN A 70 33.85 6.01 -22.91
CA ASN A 70 32.70 5.09 -22.85
C ASN A 70 33.17 3.64 -22.71
N GLU A 71 33.07 3.08 -21.51
CA GLU A 71 33.19 1.65 -21.25
C GLU A 71 32.07 1.21 -20.31
N SER A 72 31.44 0.07 -20.63
CA SER A 72 30.27 -0.47 -19.90
C SER A 72 30.57 -1.88 -19.45
N GLU A 73 31.07 -2.04 -18.23
CA GLU A 73 31.22 -3.36 -17.63
C GLU A 73 29.87 -3.91 -17.17
N VAL A 74 29.43 -4.97 -17.84
CA VAL A 74 28.20 -5.70 -17.51
C VAL A 74 28.53 -6.76 -16.46
N GLU A 75 28.59 -6.36 -15.19
CA GLU A 75 28.74 -7.31 -14.09
C GLU A 75 27.46 -8.14 -13.89
N ASN A 76 27.48 -9.37 -14.40
CA ASN A 76 26.42 -10.35 -14.26
C ASN A 76 26.39 -10.96 -12.84
N SER A 77 25.98 -10.18 -11.86
CA SER A 77 25.99 -10.53 -10.43
C SER A 77 24.88 -11.50 -10.04
N THR A 78 24.95 -12.74 -10.51
CA THR A 78 24.33 -13.89 -9.83
C THR A 78 25.22 -14.30 -8.65
N SER A 79 25.14 -13.55 -7.56
CA SER A 79 25.73 -13.91 -6.27
C SER A 79 24.66 -13.91 -5.19
N GLY A 80 24.63 -14.98 -4.39
CA GLY A 80 23.65 -15.15 -3.33
C GLY A 80 24.00 -14.33 -2.09
N GLU A 81 23.91 -13.00 -2.19
CA GLU A 81 23.81 -12.19 -0.97
C GLU A 81 22.54 -12.61 -0.22
N ILE A 82 22.74 -13.21 0.96
CA ILE A 82 21.73 -13.24 2.02
C ILE A 82 21.33 -11.78 2.24
N MET A 83 20.08 -11.42 1.95
CA MET A 83 19.67 -10.02 2.04
C MET A 83 19.91 -9.51 3.47
N LYS A 84 20.91 -8.62 3.61
CA LYS A 84 21.13 -7.89 4.85
C LYS A 84 19.90 -7.04 5.13
N ASN A 85 19.69 -6.74 6.41
CA ASN A 85 18.52 -6.04 6.93
C ASN A 85 18.49 -4.53 6.59
N GLU A 86 19.00 -4.14 5.42
CA GLU A 86 18.54 -2.94 4.73
C GLU A 86 17.05 -3.10 4.44
N ASP A 87 16.26 -2.04 4.62
CA ASP A 87 14.82 -2.16 4.84
C ASP A 87 14.10 -2.92 3.72
N ILE A 88 13.56 -4.10 4.08
CA ILE A 88 12.75 -4.94 3.21
C ILE A 88 11.51 -4.20 2.70
N SER A 89 11.04 -3.19 3.45
CA SER A 89 9.95 -2.29 3.05
C SER A 89 10.34 -1.45 1.84
N GLU A 90 11.53 -0.86 1.80
CA GLU A 90 12.02 -0.12 0.63
C GLU A 90 12.27 -1.06 -0.55
N LYS A 91 12.91 -2.21 -0.31
CA LYS A 91 13.20 -3.21 -1.34
C LYS A 91 11.91 -3.69 -2.02
N VAL A 92 10.89 -4.09 -1.26
CA VAL A 92 9.63 -4.60 -1.84
C VAL A 92 8.78 -3.50 -2.47
N LYS A 93 8.75 -2.28 -1.91
CA LYS A 93 8.10 -1.12 -2.54
C LYS A 93 8.74 -0.81 -3.91
N ASN A 94 10.06 -0.79 -3.98
CA ASN A 94 10.77 -0.56 -5.23
C ASN A 94 10.55 -1.70 -6.25
N TYR A 95 10.52 -2.96 -5.79
CA TYR A 95 10.17 -4.10 -6.65
C TYR A 95 8.75 -3.95 -7.24
N ILE A 96 7.73 -3.71 -6.41
CA ILE A 96 6.34 -3.58 -6.87
C ILE A 96 6.19 -2.42 -7.85
N ILE A 97 6.77 -1.25 -7.56
CA ILE A 97 6.60 -0.03 -8.37
C ILE A 97 7.48 -0.01 -9.64
N ASN A 98 8.72 -0.49 -9.58
CA ASN A 98 9.71 -0.34 -10.66
C ASN A 98 10.33 -1.68 -11.14
N GLY A 99 10.51 -2.65 -10.25
CA GLY A 99 11.33 -3.85 -10.47
C GLY A 99 10.73 -4.97 -11.33
N GLN A 100 9.56 -4.77 -11.93
CA GLN A 100 8.82 -5.79 -12.69
C GLN A 100 8.88 -5.57 -14.23
N SER A 101 9.93 -4.95 -14.74
CA SER A 101 10.08 -4.58 -16.17
C SER A 101 10.10 -5.77 -17.13
N ASN A 102 10.42 -6.97 -16.64
CA ASN A 102 10.43 -8.23 -17.39
C ASN A 102 9.06 -8.95 -17.44
N LYS A 103 8.03 -8.45 -16.76
CA LYS A 103 6.68 -9.02 -16.72
C LYS A 103 5.73 -8.28 -17.66
N SER A 104 4.75 -8.98 -18.23
CA SER A 104 3.65 -8.32 -18.95
C SER A 104 2.73 -7.55 -18.00
N GLU A 105 1.92 -6.64 -18.53
CA GLU A 105 0.96 -5.87 -17.73
C GLU A 105 -0.12 -6.70 -17.03
N ALA A 106 -0.29 -7.98 -17.38
CA ALA A 106 -1.19 -8.91 -16.70
C ALA A 106 -0.51 -9.68 -15.54
N GLU A 107 0.82 -9.79 -15.56
CA GLU A 107 1.61 -10.55 -14.57
C GLU A 107 2.21 -9.66 -13.47
N LYS A 108 2.22 -8.33 -13.66
CA LYS A 108 2.69 -7.38 -12.66
C LYS A 108 1.78 -7.37 -11.44
N ILE A 109 2.38 -7.44 -10.27
CA ILE A 109 1.76 -7.09 -8.98
C ILE A 109 1.52 -5.58 -8.99
N LYS A 110 0.28 -5.13 -8.74
CA LYS A 110 -0.10 -3.72 -8.82
C LYS A 110 -0.76 -3.23 -7.53
N TRP A 111 -0.31 -2.06 -7.09
CA TRP A 111 -0.70 -1.39 -5.85
C TRP A 111 -0.71 0.13 -6.08
N SER A 112 -1.48 0.86 -5.28
CA SER A 112 -1.25 2.30 -5.11
C SER A 112 -0.04 2.57 -4.21
N LYS A 113 0.67 3.67 -4.49
CA LYS A 113 1.80 4.14 -3.69
C LYS A 113 1.38 4.61 -2.29
N THR A 114 0.15 5.12 -2.13
CA THR A 114 -0.38 5.54 -0.83
C THR A 114 -0.66 4.31 0.03
N PHE A 115 -1.39 3.32 -0.49
CA PHE A 115 -1.67 2.05 0.18
C PHE A 115 -0.39 1.29 0.59
N LEU A 116 0.64 1.25 -0.26
CA LEU A 116 1.95 0.68 0.10
C LEU A 116 2.64 1.40 1.26
N ASN A 117 2.29 2.65 1.57
CA ASN A 117 2.86 3.40 2.69
C ASN A 117 2.08 3.23 4.00
N GLU A 118 0.79 2.89 3.94
CA GLU A 118 -0.06 2.64 5.12
C GLU A 118 0.06 1.21 5.68
N VAL A 119 0.58 0.26 4.89
CA VAL A 119 0.74 -1.14 5.29
C VAL A 119 2.03 -1.37 6.09
N ASP A 120 1.91 -2.05 7.24
CA ASP A 120 3.06 -2.56 7.99
C ASP A 120 3.71 -3.75 7.24
N ILE A 121 4.62 -3.41 6.34
CA ILE A 121 5.39 -4.38 5.55
C ILE A 121 6.28 -5.25 6.46
N LYS A 122 6.81 -4.70 7.56
CA LYS A 122 7.72 -5.45 8.42
C LYS A 122 6.99 -6.58 9.14
N SER A 123 5.83 -6.33 9.72
CA SER A 123 5.02 -7.39 10.34
C SER A 123 4.57 -8.44 9.32
N LEU A 124 4.24 -8.05 8.08
CA LEU A 124 3.95 -9.01 7.00
C LEU A 124 5.17 -9.84 6.60
N TYR A 125 6.37 -9.25 6.63
CA TYR A 125 7.62 -9.96 6.36
C TYR A 125 7.95 -10.96 7.47
N ASP A 126 7.89 -10.54 8.74
CA ASP A 126 8.09 -11.42 9.88
C ASP A 126 7.11 -12.61 9.84
N GLN A 127 5.84 -12.37 9.47
CA GLN A 127 4.83 -13.41 9.26
C GLN A 127 5.16 -14.35 8.09
N TYR A 128 5.55 -13.80 6.93
CA TYR A 128 5.98 -14.57 5.75
C TYR A 128 7.16 -15.49 6.08
N ILE A 129 8.18 -15.01 6.78
CA ILE A 129 9.32 -15.84 7.21
C ILE A 129 8.88 -16.89 8.24
N SER A 130 8.06 -16.53 9.23
CA SER A 130 7.55 -17.49 10.24
C SER A 130 6.73 -18.64 9.66
N THR A 131 6.13 -18.45 8.47
CA THR A 131 5.35 -19.46 7.75
C THR A 131 6.16 -20.25 6.72
N GLY A 132 7.50 -20.08 6.68
CA GLY A 132 8.42 -20.81 5.80
C GLY A 132 8.74 -20.09 4.48
N GLY A 133 8.45 -18.79 4.37
CA GLY A 133 8.79 -17.96 3.23
C GLY A 133 10.31 -17.83 3.01
N ASN A 134 10.71 -17.69 1.75
CA ASN A 134 12.11 -17.47 1.38
C ASN A 134 12.48 -15.98 1.49
N ALA A 135 13.35 -15.64 2.44
CA ALA A 135 13.87 -14.29 2.68
C ALA A 135 14.52 -13.63 1.45
N ASN A 136 15.12 -14.42 0.55
CA ASN A 136 15.79 -13.91 -0.64
C ASN A 136 14.84 -13.83 -1.87
N ASP A 137 13.55 -14.14 -1.71
CA ASP A 137 12.56 -14.17 -2.79
C ASP A 137 11.55 -13.03 -2.65
N LEU A 138 11.96 -11.87 -3.17
CA LEU A 138 11.21 -10.62 -3.08
C LEU A 138 9.89 -10.66 -3.87
N GLU A 139 9.83 -11.46 -4.94
CA GLU A 139 8.61 -11.68 -5.72
C GLU A 139 7.57 -12.49 -4.96
N LYS A 140 7.98 -13.59 -4.30
CA LYS A 140 7.08 -14.34 -3.42
C LYS A 140 6.65 -13.52 -2.21
N PHE A 141 7.51 -12.66 -1.67
CA PHE A 141 7.11 -11.76 -0.58
C PHE A 141 6.08 -10.71 -1.05
N ALA A 142 6.31 -10.04 -2.19
CA ALA A 142 5.33 -9.11 -2.77
C ALA A 142 3.98 -9.81 -3.10
N SER A 143 4.04 -11.05 -3.56
CA SER A 143 2.84 -11.88 -3.80
C SER A 143 2.11 -12.21 -2.49
N TYR A 144 2.86 -12.58 -1.45
CA TYR A 144 2.33 -12.85 -0.12
C TYR A 144 1.64 -11.62 0.47
N MET A 145 2.27 -10.44 0.41
CA MET A 145 1.66 -9.17 0.83
C MET A 145 0.35 -8.90 0.09
N THR A 146 0.33 -9.10 -1.22
CA THR A 146 -0.84 -8.85 -2.08
C THR A 146 -2.05 -9.71 -1.71
N LEU A 147 -1.83 -10.88 -1.09
CA LEU A 147 -2.90 -11.76 -0.61
C LEU A 147 -3.23 -11.58 0.88
N ASN A 148 -2.25 -11.20 1.72
CA ASN A 148 -2.37 -11.26 3.19
C ASN A 148 -2.34 -9.90 3.89
N ALA A 149 -2.00 -8.80 3.21
CA ALA A 149 -2.04 -7.47 3.81
C ALA A 149 -3.46 -7.14 4.30
N PRO A 150 -3.61 -6.48 5.48
CA PRO A 150 -4.92 -6.06 5.97
C PRO A 150 -5.52 -4.99 5.04
N ILE A 151 -6.84 -5.01 4.88
CA ILE A 151 -7.57 -3.87 4.30
C ILE A 151 -7.50 -2.74 5.32
N VAL A 152 -6.92 -1.59 4.95
CA VAL A 152 -6.77 -0.45 5.83
C VAL A 152 -8.13 0.24 6.06
N ASN A 153 -8.42 0.66 7.30
CA ASN A 153 -9.75 1.16 7.68
C ASN A 153 -10.20 2.40 6.89
N ASN A 154 -9.25 3.18 6.37
CA ASN A 154 -9.43 4.39 5.56
C ASN A 154 -9.31 4.15 4.05
N TRP A 155 -9.32 2.89 3.57
CA TRP A 155 -9.09 2.55 2.15
C TRP A 155 -9.98 3.35 1.18
N GLU A 156 -11.24 3.60 1.55
CA GLU A 156 -12.16 4.39 0.73
C GLU A 156 -11.67 5.84 0.52
N GLU A 157 -11.08 6.46 1.54
CA GLU A 157 -10.59 7.84 1.49
C GLU A 157 -9.32 7.91 0.65
N LEU A 158 -8.38 6.98 0.87
CA LEU A 158 -7.14 6.85 0.09
C LEU A 158 -7.45 6.65 -1.40
N PHE A 159 -8.35 5.71 -1.72
CA PHE A 159 -8.78 5.48 -3.10
C PHE A 159 -9.47 6.71 -3.73
N LYS A 160 -10.40 7.35 -3.01
CA LYS A 160 -11.11 8.55 -3.52
C LYS A 160 -10.14 9.69 -3.79
N LYS A 161 -9.10 9.84 -2.96
CA LYS A 161 -8.02 10.80 -3.17
C LYS A 161 -7.15 10.42 -4.38
N ASP A 162 -6.66 9.19 -4.46
CA ASP A 162 -5.82 8.73 -5.58
C ASP A 162 -6.52 8.87 -6.93
N LEU A 163 -7.81 8.49 -7.02
CA LEU A 163 -8.62 8.62 -8.24
C LEU A 163 -8.79 10.10 -8.65
N TYR A 164 -8.99 10.99 -7.68
CA TYR A 164 -9.12 12.43 -7.93
C TYR A 164 -7.78 13.05 -8.35
N ASP A 165 -6.67 12.67 -7.72
CA ASP A 165 -5.34 13.17 -8.05
C ASP A 165 -4.86 12.68 -9.44
N ILE A 166 -5.31 11.49 -9.88
CA ILE A 166 -4.91 10.87 -11.15
C ILE A 166 -5.83 11.26 -12.32
N TYR A 167 -7.14 11.43 -12.10
CA TYR A 167 -8.12 11.72 -13.16
C TYR A 167 -8.99 12.97 -12.95
N GLY A 168 -8.96 13.62 -11.79
CA GLY A 168 -9.86 14.73 -11.41
C GLY A 168 -11.29 14.30 -11.06
N GLU A 169 -11.57 12.99 -11.08
CA GLU A 169 -12.90 12.42 -10.97
C GLU A 169 -13.32 12.19 -9.52
N LYS A 170 -14.62 12.38 -9.21
CA LYS A 170 -15.15 12.24 -7.85
C LYS A 170 -16.10 11.04 -7.75
N VAL A 171 -15.73 10.07 -6.93
CA VAL A 171 -16.57 8.91 -6.60
C VAL A 171 -17.82 9.39 -5.86
N VAL A 172 -18.99 9.05 -6.38
CA VAL A 172 -20.30 9.32 -5.74
C VAL A 172 -20.87 8.08 -5.04
N ARG A 173 -20.48 6.88 -5.48
CA ARG A 173 -20.88 5.61 -4.87
C ARG A 173 -19.84 4.52 -5.10
N LEU A 174 -19.62 3.69 -4.09
CA LEU A 174 -18.92 2.41 -4.20
C LEU A 174 -19.94 1.27 -4.14
N LYS A 175 -19.72 0.22 -4.90
CA LYS A 175 -20.51 -1.01 -4.90
C LYS A 175 -19.56 -2.19 -4.73
N HIS A 176 -19.71 -2.96 -3.66
CA HIS A 176 -18.95 -4.19 -3.47
C HIS A 176 -19.25 -5.19 -4.59
N LEU A 177 -18.24 -5.93 -5.03
CA LEU A 177 -18.35 -6.97 -6.06
C LEU A 177 -18.13 -8.36 -5.43
N GLU A 178 -16.87 -8.72 -5.21
CA GLU A 178 -16.43 -9.99 -4.63
C GLU A 178 -15.10 -9.77 -3.93
N ASN A 179 -14.82 -10.55 -2.87
CA ASN A 179 -13.56 -10.45 -2.09
C ASN A 179 -13.30 -9.00 -1.62
N ASP A 180 -12.16 -8.40 -1.99
CA ASP A 180 -11.84 -7.00 -1.70
C ASP A 180 -12.09 -6.03 -2.89
N LEU A 181 -12.79 -6.48 -3.95
CA LEU A 181 -13.06 -5.66 -5.14
C LEU A 181 -14.34 -4.82 -5.01
N TYR A 182 -14.26 -3.56 -5.43
CA TYR A 182 -15.37 -2.62 -5.48
C TYR A 182 -15.44 -1.91 -6.83
N GLU A 183 -16.65 -1.71 -7.35
CA GLU A 183 -16.95 -0.89 -8.53
C GLU A 183 -17.23 0.55 -8.07
N ALA A 184 -16.41 1.49 -8.55
CA ALA A 184 -16.55 2.91 -8.26
C ALA A 184 -17.38 3.61 -9.34
N TYR A 185 -18.36 4.39 -8.90
CA TYR A 185 -19.26 5.18 -9.74
C TYR A 185 -18.95 6.67 -9.59
N ILE A 186 -18.98 7.38 -10.71
CA ILE A 186 -18.80 8.84 -10.80
C ILE A 186 -20.07 9.47 -11.41
N LYS A 187 -20.14 10.81 -11.42
CA LYS A 187 -21.26 11.53 -12.03
C LYS A 187 -20.88 12.18 -13.35
N LYS A 188 -21.41 11.65 -14.47
CA LYS A 188 -21.24 12.19 -15.83
C LYS A 188 -22.59 12.55 -16.43
N ASP A 189 -22.68 13.74 -17.02
CA ASP A 189 -23.89 14.32 -17.64
C ASP A 189 -25.16 14.23 -16.77
N GLY A 190 -24.98 14.32 -15.45
CA GLY A 190 -26.07 14.22 -14.46
C GLY A 190 -26.41 12.80 -13.98
N ALA A 191 -25.94 11.76 -14.66
CA ALA A 191 -26.15 10.35 -14.32
C ALA A 191 -24.99 9.76 -13.51
N GLU A 192 -25.26 8.69 -12.74
CA GLU A 192 -24.20 7.85 -12.16
C GLU A 192 -23.75 6.81 -13.20
N VAL A 193 -22.44 6.72 -13.44
CA VAL A 193 -21.85 5.71 -14.35
C VAL A 193 -20.73 4.96 -13.65
N PRO A 194 -20.55 3.64 -13.88
CA PRO A 194 -19.37 2.93 -13.42
C PRO A 194 -18.13 3.48 -14.13
N TYR A 195 -16.99 3.50 -13.45
CA TYR A 195 -15.78 4.14 -13.96
C TYR A 195 -14.50 3.33 -13.77
N VAL A 196 -14.27 2.78 -12.58
CA VAL A 196 -13.16 1.85 -12.32
C VAL A 196 -13.58 0.75 -11.36
N VAL A 197 -12.89 -0.39 -11.41
CA VAL A 197 -12.85 -1.38 -10.32
C VAL A 197 -11.58 -1.13 -9.50
N VAL A 198 -11.68 -1.20 -8.18
CA VAL A 198 -10.57 -1.03 -7.22
C VAL A 198 -10.49 -2.22 -6.26
N SER A 199 -9.26 -2.64 -5.88
CA SER A 199 -9.05 -3.48 -4.69
C SER A 199 -8.92 -2.61 -3.44
N ALA A 200 -9.78 -2.84 -2.45
CA ALA A 200 -9.72 -2.22 -1.13
C ALA A 200 -8.44 -2.59 -0.34
N ARG A 201 -7.69 -3.62 -0.78
CA ARG A 201 -6.45 -4.06 -0.13
C ARG A 201 -5.21 -3.37 -0.70
N THR A 202 -5.08 -3.34 -2.02
CA THR A 202 -3.87 -2.80 -2.69
C THR A 202 -4.02 -1.35 -3.14
N GLY A 203 -5.26 -0.83 -3.18
CA GLY A 203 -5.58 0.49 -3.73
C GLY A 203 -5.44 0.59 -5.24
N TYR A 204 -5.02 -0.48 -5.93
CA TYR A 204 -4.92 -0.47 -7.38
C TYR A 204 -6.31 -0.50 -8.03
N PHE A 205 -6.47 0.27 -9.09
CA PHE A 205 -7.70 0.38 -9.86
C PHE A 205 -7.46 0.39 -11.37
N HIS A 206 -8.49 -0.01 -12.12
CA HIS A 206 -8.51 0.03 -13.59
C HIS A 206 -9.96 0.18 -14.10
N GLY A 207 -10.12 0.72 -15.31
CA GLY A 207 -11.39 0.92 -16.01
C GLY A 207 -11.17 1.16 -17.49
#